data_AF-A0A8B7P312-F1
#
_entry.id   AF-A0A8B7P312-F1
#
_cell.length_a   1.000
_cell.length_b   1.000
_cell.length_c   1.000
_cell.angle_alpha   90.00
_cell.angle_beta   90.00
_cell.angle_gamma   90.00
#
_symmetry.space_group_name_H-M   'P 1'
#
loop_
_entity.id
_entity.type
_entity.pdbx_description
1 polymer ?
#
loop_
_entity_poly.entity_id
_entity_poly.type
_entity_poly.pdbx_seq_one_letter_code
_entity_poly.pdbx_strand_id
1 'polypeptide(L)'
;MDLRLLAALGALLCVCCSIEEGSAYTFRTFMGAEIAATAISSSAVVERPCECRVLCRDSCVAVAIRRQPPRHFHCSFTEQKIAFTNDLVASTLDSRVFYKRQGCRDNFTLVDNVGCIYVSTATLNFTAAAASCPFDSQLFTANFLIDFDAMREYLLKNAPSEIKIIWIGLDRTPNATTWKWFGGGTIPAIHPSPYWGQFDPNGGPAD
;
A
#
# COMPACT_ATOMS: atom_id res chain seq x y z
N MET A 1 3.78 -25.73 2.90
CA MET A 1 3.71 -24.65 3.91
C MET A 1 2.25 -24.25 4.03
N ASP A 2 1.68 -24.24 5.22
CA ASP A 2 0.31 -23.77 5.46
C ASP A 2 0.47 -22.38 6.08
N LEU A 3 0.47 -21.34 5.23
CA LEU A 3 0.62 -19.93 5.64
C LEU A 3 -0.69 -19.44 6.24
N ARG A 4 -1.00 -19.94 7.43
CA ARG A 4 -2.08 -19.48 8.29
C ARG A 4 -1.50 -18.46 9.26
N LEU A 5 -2.34 -17.51 9.68
CA LEU A 5 -2.03 -16.41 10.61
C LEU A 5 -1.62 -16.99 12.00
N LEU A 6 -0.40 -17.52 12.08
CA LEU A 6 0.19 -18.04 13.30
C LEU A 6 0.56 -16.85 14.18
N ALA A 7 -0.19 -16.67 15.27
CA ALA A 7 0.24 -15.81 16.35
C ALA A 7 1.59 -16.32 16.90
N ALA A 8 2.54 -15.40 16.99
CA ALA A 8 3.84 -15.50 17.66
C ALA A 8 5.04 -16.07 16.87
N LEU A 9 6.01 -15.15 16.68
CA LEU A 9 7.44 -15.29 16.36
C LEU A 9 7.81 -15.61 14.91
N GLY A 10 7.93 -14.56 14.08
CA GLY A 10 8.78 -14.61 12.89
C GLY A 10 8.60 -13.45 11.92
N ALA A 11 9.69 -13.18 11.18
CA ALA A 11 9.92 -12.33 10.00
C ALA A 11 8.96 -11.17 9.64
N LEU A 12 9.57 -10.05 9.26
CA LEU A 12 8.97 -8.76 8.93
C LEU A 12 8.32 -8.81 7.53
N LEU A 13 7.10 -8.30 7.39
CA LEU A 13 6.47 -8.09 6.09
C LEU A 13 6.15 -6.62 5.91
N CYS A 14 6.99 -5.84 5.23
CA CYS A 14 6.67 -4.44 4.98
C CYS A 14 6.04 -4.29 3.59
N VAL A 15 4.88 -3.63 3.52
CA VAL A 15 4.16 -3.38 2.27
C VAL A 15 3.91 -1.90 2.13
N CYS A 16 4.44 -1.36 1.03
CA CYS A 16 4.10 -0.03 0.58
C CYS A 16 2.70 -0.06 -0.04
N CYS A 17 1.77 0.72 0.50
CA CYS A 17 0.51 1.02 -0.14
C CYS A 17 0.78 1.54 -1.56
N SER A 18 0.46 0.74 -2.57
CA SER A 18 0.72 1.07 -3.96
C SER A 18 -0.29 2.07 -4.49
N ILE A 19 0.00 3.35 -4.26
CA ILE A 19 0.62 4.24 -5.26
C ILE A 19 1.68 4.98 -4.45
N GLU A 20 2.93 4.52 -4.53
CA GLU A 20 4.04 5.19 -3.82
C GLU A 20 4.05 6.65 -4.28
N GLU A 21 3.82 7.56 -3.34
CA GLU A 21 4.27 8.93 -3.50
C GLU A 21 5.75 8.82 -3.92
N GLY A 22 6.10 9.38 -5.08
CA GLY A 22 7.52 9.63 -5.36
C GLY A 22 8.11 10.28 -4.10
N SER A 23 9.33 9.90 -3.72
CA SER A 23 9.98 10.22 -2.44
C SER A 23 9.46 11.50 -1.76
N ALA A 24 9.37 11.56 -0.42
CA ALA A 24 8.94 12.78 0.27
C ALA A 24 9.60 14.08 -0.25
N TYR A 25 10.82 13.99 -0.80
CA TYR A 25 11.48 15.02 -1.59
C TYR A 25 10.74 15.37 -2.90
N THR A 26 10.51 14.41 -3.81
CA THR A 26 9.70 14.55 -5.04
C THR A 26 8.31 15.12 -4.76
N PHE A 27 7.60 14.64 -3.73
CA PHE A 27 6.30 15.19 -3.34
C PHE A 27 6.41 16.68 -2.94
N ARG A 28 7.40 17.04 -2.11
CA ARG A 28 7.64 18.44 -1.72
C ARG A 28 8.05 19.31 -2.92
N THR A 29 8.83 18.78 -3.85
CA THR A 29 9.28 19.50 -5.06
C THR A 29 8.11 19.82 -6.01
N PHE A 30 7.10 18.96 -6.07
CA PHE A 30 6.00 19.07 -7.04
C PHE A 30 4.63 19.35 -6.42
N MET A 31 4.58 19.61 -5.10
CA MET A 31 3.41 20.17 -4.43
C MET A 31 3.09 21.55 -5.02
N GLY A 32 1.89 21.69 -5.61
CA GLY A 32 1.54 22.91 -6.34
C GLY A 32 2.15 22.98 -7.75
N ALA A 33 2.34 21.85 -8.43
CA ALA A 33 2.54 21.77 -9.87
C ALA A 33 1.30 21.17 -10.56
N GLU A 34 1.06 21.48 -11.84
CA GLU A 34 0.04 20.81 -12.68
C GLU A 34 0.72 20.12 -13.88
N ILE A 35 0.08 19.08 -14.42
CA ILE A 35 0.50 18.47 -15.69
C ILE A 35 0.16 19.45 -16.81
N ALA A 36 1.15 19.78 -17.66
CA ALA A 36 0.94 20.64 -18.82
C ALA A 36 -0.14 20.05 -19.74
N ALA A 37 -1.03 20.89 -20.28
CA ALA A 37 -2.14 20.44 -21.12
C ALA A 37 -1.70 19.57 -22.31
N THR A 38 -0.50 19.81 -22.85
CA THR A 38 0.12 19.04 -23.93
C THR A 38 0.55 17.63 -23.53
N ALA A 39 0.76 17.39 -22.23
CA ALA A 39 1.19 16.11 -21.68
C ALA A 39 0.03 15.31 -21.06
N ILE A 40 -1.18 15.88 -21.00
CA ILE A 40 -2.37 15.19 -20.51
C ILE A 40 -2.82 14.17 -21.56
N SER A 41 -2.83 12.89 -21.20
CA SER A 41 -3.37 11.82 -22.04
C SER A 41 -4.88 11.65 -21.85
N SER A 42 -5.38 11.88 -20.64
CA SER A 42 -6.80 11.77 -20.31
C SER A 42 -7.15 12.55 -19.03
N SER A 43 -8.44 12.77 -18.78
CA SER A 43 -8.94 13.38 -17.55
C SER A 43 -10.24 12.75 -17.07
N ALA A 44 -10.54 12.94 -15.79
CA ALA A 44 -11.78 12.47 -15.17
C ALA A 44 -12.25 13.45 -14.09
N VAL A 45 -13.54 13.43 -13.79
CA VAL A 45 -14.13 14.15 -12.65
C VAL A 45 -14.67 13.13 -11.67
N VAL A 46 -14.28 13.25 -10.40
CA VAL A 46 -14.61 12.30 -9.33
C VAL A 46 -15.10 13.01 -8.08
N GLU A 47 -15.79 12.29 -7.20
CA GLU A 47 -16.27 12.84 -5.93
C GLU A 47 -15.18 12.85 -4.84
N ARG A 48 -14.24 11.91 -4.90
CA ARG A 48 -13.16 11.78 -3.90
C ARG A 48 -11.79 11.77 -4.57
N PRO A 49 -10.77 12.40 -3.97
CA PRO A 49 -9.44 12.48 -4.56
C PRO A 49 -8.76 11.10 -4.69
N CYS A 50 -9.11 10.13 -3.83
CA CYS A 50 -8.60 8.77 -3.93
C CYS A 50 -9.06 8.05 -5.21
N GLU A 51 -10.19 8.45 -5.80
CA GLU A 51 -10.67 7.86 -7.06
C GLU A 51 -9.78 8.26 -8.24
N CYS A 52 -9.21 9.47 -8.22
CA CYS A 52 -8.20 9.87 -9.20
C CYS A 52 -7.00 8.91 -9.18
N ARG A 53 -6.57 8.48 -8.00
CA ARG A 53 -5.44 7.57 -7.84
C ARG A 53 -5.75 6.20 -8.47
N VAL A 54 -6.95 5.65 -8.21
CA VAL A 54 -7.40 4.36 -8.78
C VAL A 54 -7.56 4.41 -10.30
N LEU A 55 -7.94 5.57 -10.86
CA LEU A 55 -8.09 5.75 -12.30
C LEU A 55 -6.74 5.83 -13.05
N CYS A 56 -5.64 6.11 -12.35
CA CYS A 56 -4.29 6.07 -12.92
C CYS A 56 -3.81 4.61 -13.08
N ARG A 57 -4.31 3.93 -14.13
CA ARG A 57 -4.06 2.50 -14.44
C ARG A 57 -2.74 2.27 -15.20
N ASP A 58 -2.63 1.16 -15.94
CA ASP A 58 -1.37 0.58 -16.43
C ASP A 58 -0.47 1.55 -17.21
N SER A 59 -1.05 2.33 -18.12
CA SER A 59 -0.31 3.31 -18.93
C SER A 59 -0.05 4.65 -18.22
N CYS A 60 -0.79 4.95 -17.15
CA CYS A 60 -0.66 6.21 -16.43
C CYS A 60 0.64 6.24 -15.62
N VAL A 61 1.45 7.28 -15.81
CA VAL A 61 2.72 7.54 -15.11
C VAL A 61 2.57 8.59 -14.02
N ALA A 62 1.60 9.51 -14.13
CA ALA A 62 1.30 10.48 -13.09
C ALA A 62 -0.15 10.96 -13.15
N VAL A 63 -0.66 11.43 -12.02
CA VAL A 63 -1.99 12.03 -11.88
C VAL A 63 -1.91 13.38 -11.18
N ALA A 64 -2.45 14.42 -11.81
CA ALA A 64 -2.74 15.71 -11.17
C ALA A 64 -4.17 15.71 -10.64
N ILE A 65 -4.36 16.12 -9.39
CA ILE A 65 -5.66 16.24 -8.75
C ILE A 65 -5.88 17.71 -8.42
N ARG A 66 -6.97 18.27 -8.95
CA ARG A 66 -7.39 19.64 -8.69
C ARG A 66 -8.78 19.65 -8.08
N ARG A 67 -8.96 20.37 -6.98
CA ARG A 67 -10.28 20.57 -6.39
C ARG A 67 -11.14 21.47 -7.28
N GLN A 68 -12.35 21.03 -7.59
CA GLN A 68 -13.38 21.82 -8.27
C GLN A 68 -14.60 22.01 -7.33
N PRO A 69 -14.96 23.25 -6.99
CA PRO A 69 -16.21 23.54 -6.28
C PRO A 69 -17.44 23.04 -7.06
N PRO A 70 -18.52 22.56 -6.40
CA PRO A 70 -18.74 22.56 -4.95
C PRO A 70 -18.15 21.37 -4.20
N ARG A 71 -17.92 20.20 -4.83
CA ARG A 71 -17.38 18.98 -4.17
C ARG A 71 -16.71 17.97 -5.12
N HIS A 72 -16.22 18.39 -6.28
CA HIS A 72 -15.62 17.47 -7.24
C HIS A 72 -14.10 17.64 -7.29
N PHE A 73 -13.43 16.64 -7.83
CA PHE A 73 -12.01 16.67 -8.12
C PHE A 73 -11.82 16.38 -9.61
N HIS A 74 -11.05 17.24 -10.27
CA HIS A 74 -10.61 17.02 -11.64
C HIS A 74 -9.25 16.31 -11.60
N CYS A 75 -9.22 15.09 -12.13
CA CYS A 75 -8.05 14.26 -12.28
C CYS A 75 -7.50 14.46 -13.70
N SER A 76 -6.21 14.73 -13.85
CA SER A 76 -5.53 14.72 -15.15
C SER A 76 -4.45 13.67 -15.13
N PHE A 77 -4.39 12.83 -16.15
CA PHE A 77 -3.47 11.70 -16.24
C PHE A 77 -2.49 11.94 -17.36
N THR A 78 -1.29 11.38 -17.22
CA THR A 78 -0.31 11.35 -18.29
C THR A 78 0.27 9.96 -18.41
N GLU A 79 0.62 9.57 -19.63
CA GLU A 79 1.42 8.37 -19.91
C GLU A 79 2.89 8.73 -20.13
N GLN A 80 3.22 10.02 -20.13
CA GLN A 80 4.56 10.53 -20.36
C GLN A 80 5.36 10.54 -19.05
N LYS A 81 6.67 10.29 -19.14
CA LYS A 81 7.57 10.34 -17.98
C LYS A 81 7.88 11.80 -17.60
N ILE A 82 7.05 12.36 -16.72
CA ILE A 82 7.13 13.77 -16.31
C ILE A 82 8.33 14.09 -15.40
N ALA A 83 8.90 13.12 -14.69
CA ALA A 83 10.02 13.35 -13.79
C ALA A 83 11.29 13.90 -14.47
N PHE A 84 11.34 13.95 -15.81
CA PHE A 84 12.50 14.36 -16.61
C PHE A 84 12.18 15.39 -17.71
N THR A 85 10.97 15.97 -17.72
CA THR A 85 10.53 16.86 -18.80
C THR A 85 9.97 18.18 -18.25
N ASN A 86 9.94 19.23 -19.08
CA ASN A 86 9.33 20.53 -18.77
C ASN A 86 7.78 20.46 -18.81
N ASP A 87 7.20 19.29 -18.61
CA ASP A 87 5.77 19.02 -18.77
C ASP A 87 4.97 19.30 -17.49
N LEU A 88 5.59 20.01 -16.54
CA LEU A 88 4.94 20.59 -15.37
C LEU A 88 4.81 22.09 -15.53
N VAL A 89 3.67 22.63 -15.12
CA VAL A 89 3.39 24.06 -15.16
C VAL A 89 3.06 24.59 -13.77
N ALA A 90 3.25 25.90 -13.59
CA ALA A 90 2.87 26.62 -12.38
C ALA A 90 1.38 26.40 -12.09
N SER A 91 1.07 26.06 -10.84
CA SER A 91 -0.25 25.58 -10.46
C SER A 91 -1.13 26.63 -9.78
N THR A 92 -2.42 26.29 -9.69
CA THR A 92 -3.35 26.89 -8.75
C THR A 92 -3.14 26.34 -7.32
N LEU A 93 -3.48 27.13 -6.29
CA LEU A 93 -3.24 26.83 -4.87
C LEU A 93 -3.78 25.47 -4.36
N ASP A 94 -4.66 24.82 -5.12
CA ASP A 94 -5.38 23.60 -4.73
C ASP A 94 -5.02 22.36 -5.57
N SER A 95 -3.97 22.41 -6.38
CA SER A 95 -3.56 21.25 -7.18
C SER A 95 -2.40 20.45 -6.59
N ARG A 96 -2.42 19.13 -6.81
CA ARG A 96 -1.38 18.19 -6.37
C ARG A 96 -1.08 17.18 -7.46
N VAL A 97 0.19 16.93 -7.74
CA VAL A 97 0.64 15.90 -8.70
C VAL A 97 1.24 14.71 -7.96
N PHE A 98 0.84 13.51 -8.36
CA PHE A 98 1.33 12.24 -7.85
C PHE A 98 1.96 11.44 -9.00
N TYR A 99 3.13 10.88 -8.77
CA TYR A 99 3.84 10.06 -9.76
C TYR A 99 3.69 8.58 -9.43
N LYS A 100 3.39 7.78 -10.44
CA LYS A 100 3.49 6.33 -10.39
C LYS A 100 4.95 5.95 -10.59
N ARG A 101 5.61 5.49 -9.52
CA ARG A 101 6.97 4.94 -9.62
C ARG A 101 6.93 3.62 -10.40
N GLN A 102 7.74 3.50 -11.46
CA GLN A 102 7.95 2.22 -12.15
C GLN A 102 8.97 1.40 -11.35
N GLY A 103 8.49 0.39 -10.62
CA GLY A 103 9.31 -0.56 -9.88
C GLY A 103 9.47 -0.26 -8.40
N CYS A 104 9.99 -1.25 -7.68
CA CYS A 104 10.20 -1.18 -6.23
C CYS A 104 11.59 -0.66 -5.88
N ARG A 105 11.74 -0.17 -4.65
CA ARG A 105 13.06 0.17 -4.08
C ARG A 105 13.96 -1.07 -4.03
N ASP A 106 15.27 -0.87 -3.96
CA ASP A 106 16.22 -1.96 -3.74
C ASP A 106 15.78 -2.83 -2.54
N ASN A 107 15.86 -4.15 -2.72
CA ASN A 107 15.40 -5.21 -1.81
C ASN A 107 13.87 -5.38 -1.67
N PHE A 108 13.06 -4.54 -2.31
CA PHE A 108 11.62 -4.74 -2.41
C PHE A 108 11.25 -5.44 -3.71
N THR A 109 10.29 -6.37 -3.64
CA THR A 109 9.77 -7.10 -4.78
C THR A 109 8.35 -6.64 -5.09
N LEU A 110 8.07 -6.36 -6.36
CA LEU A 110 6.70 -6.03 -6.79
C LEU A 110 5.86 -7.31 -6.81
N VAL A 111 4.75 -7.30 -6.09
CA VAL A 111 3.77 -8.37 -6.05
C VAL A 111 2.44 -7.83 -6.55
N ASP A 112 1.90 -8.46 -7.59
CA ASP A 112 0.62 -8.08 -8.19
C ASP A 112 -0.50 -8.06 -7.13
N ASN A 113 -1.34 -7.03 -7.17
CA ASN A 113 -2.41 -6.75 -6.20
C ASN A 113 -1.98 -6.46 -4.75
N VAL A 114 -0.68 -6.48 -4.43
CA VAL A 114 -0.19 -6.21 -3.07
C VAL A 114 0.70 -4.95 -3.04
N GLY A 115 1.63 -4.85 -3.99
CA GLY A 115 2.59 -3.75 -4.07
C GLY A 115 4.02 -4.16 -3.85
N CYS A 116 4.85 -3.22 -3.41
CA CYS A 116 6.26 -3.46 -3.11
C CYS A 116 6.40 -4.09 -1.72
N ILE A 117 6.94 -5.31 -1.69
CA ILE A 117 7.09 -6.13 -0.50
C ILE A 117 8.56 -6.29 -0.14
N TYR A 118 8.88 -6.10 1.14
CA TYR A 118 10.15 -6.53 1.72
C TYR A 118 9.88 -7.58 2.80
N VAL A 119 10.51 -8.75 2.66
CA VAL A 119 10.48 -9.84 3.65
C VAL A 119 11.81 -9.85 4.39
N SER A 120 11.82 -9.47 5.67
CA SER A 120 13.04 -9.55 6.48
C SER A 120 13.20 -10.93 7.08
N THR A 121 14.42 -11.46 7.08
CA THR A 121 14.77 -12.71 7.76
C THR A 121 15.07 -12.53 9.26
N ALA A 122 15.10 -11.29 9.75
CA ALA A 122 15.39 -11.00 11.15
C ALA A 122 14.30 -11.53 12.09
N THR A 123 14.71 -12.20 13.18
CA THR A 123 13.80 -12.67 14.23
C THR A 123 13.53 -11.54 15.22
N LEU A 124 12.35 -10.92 15.12
CA LEU A 124 11.93 -9.80 15.98
C LEU A 124 10.57 -10.10 16.62
N ASN A 125 10.29 -9.48 17.77
CA ASN A 125 8.93 -9.42 18.29
C ASN A 125 8.08 -8.41 17.49
N PHE A 126 6.77 -8.40 17.69
CA PHE A 126 5.85 -7.59 16.88
C PHE A 126 6.18 -6.08 16.94
N THR A 127 6.39 -5.53 18.14
CA THR A 127 6.69 -4.10 18.32
C THR A 127 7.99 -3.70 17.64
N ALA A 128 9.05 -4.50 17.80
CA ALA A 128 10.33 -4.26 17.13
C ALA A 128 10.20 -4.44 15.61
N ALA A 129 9.38 -5.39 15.14
CA ALA A 129 9.11 -5.58 13.73
C ALA A 129 8.38 -4.38 13.12
N ALA A 130 7.35 -3.87 13.77
CA ALA A 130 6.65 -2.67 13.32
C ALA A 130 7.58 -1.45 13.23
N ALA A 131 8.49 -1.30 14.20
CA ALA A 131 9.46 -0.20 14.22
C ALA A 131 10.65 -0.37 13.26
N SER A 132 10.95 -1.59 12.82
CA SER A 132 12.12 -1.90 11.97
C SER A 132 11.81 -1.91 10.47
N CYS A 133 10.58 -1.57 10.06
CA CYS A 133 10.28 -1.40 8.64
C CYS A 133 11.16 -0.32 8.02
N PRO A 134 11.72 -0.54 6.80
CA PRO A 134 12.48 0.48 6.08
C PRO A 134 11.72 1.82 5.99
N PHE A 135 12.46 2.93 5.94
CA PHE A 135 11.89 4.28 5.81
C PHE A 135 10.84 4.34 4.68
N ASP A 136 9.68 4.93 4.98
CA ASP A 136 8.46 4.98 4.12
C ASP A 136 7.74 3.64 3.87
N SER A 137 7.97 2.63 4.73
CA SER A 137 7.20 1.36 4.69
C SER A 137 6.64 1.00 6.07
N GLN A 138 5.66 0.09 6.08
CA GLN A 138 4.98 -0.38 7.29
C GLN A 138 4.63 -1.86 7.16
N LEU A 139 4.29 -2.52 8.26
CA LEU A 139 3.82 -3.91 8.22
C LEU A 139 2.65 -4.09 7.25
N PHE A 140 2.57 -5.26 6.60
CA PHE A 140 1.56 -5.54 5.58
C PHE A 140 0.15 -5.39 6.09
N THR A 141 -0.69 -4.71 5.31
CA THR A 141 -2.10 -4.57 5.59
C THR A 141 -2.89 -4.96 4.37
N ALA A 142 -3.91 -5.81 4.55
CA ALA A 142 -4.83 -6.15 3.48
C ALA A 142 -6.11 -5.32 3.64
N ASN A 143 -6.47 -4.55 2.62
CA ASN A 143 -7.75 -3.84 2.62
C ASN A 143 -8.89 -4.76 2.15
N PHE A 144 -8.55 -5.73 1.31
CA PHE A 144 -9.46 -6.72 0.76
C PHE A 144 -8.87 -8.13 0.85
N LEU A 145 -9.73 -9.15 0.79
CA LEU A 145 -9.31 -10.55 0.80
C LEU A 145 -8.37 -10.89 -0.36
N ILE A 146 -8.58 -10.26 -1.53
CA ILE A 146 -7.72 -10.47 -2.71
C ILE A 146 -6.27 -10.05 -2.45
N ASP A 147 -6.04 -8.96 -1.70
CA ASP A 147 -4.70 -8.51 -1.32
C ASP A 147 -4.02 -9.54 -0.40
N PHE A 148 -4.81 -10.06 0.56
CA PHE A 148 -4.34 -11.08 1.51
C PHE A 148 -3.98 -12.39 0.80
N ASP A 149 -4.84 -12.87 -0.10
CA ASP A 149 -4.62 -14.10 -0.86
C ASP A 149 -3.41 -13.98 -1.79
N ALA A 150 -3.28 -12.85 -2.51
CA ALA A 150 -2.12 -12.58 -3.37
C ALA A 150 -0.81 -12.58 -2.57
N MET A 151 -0.84 -11.97 -1.37
CA MET A 151 0.33 -11.95 -0.50
C MET A 151 0.67 -13.35 0.06
N ARG A 152 -0.35 -14.12 0.45
CA ARG A 152 -0.20 -15.51 0.92
C ARG A 152 0.44 -16.38 -0.17
N GLU A 153 -0.06 -16.29 -1.40
CA GLU A 153 0.48 -17.03 -2.54
C GLU A 153 1.94 -16.67 -2.84
N TYR A 154 2.27 -15.38 -2.81
CA TYR A 154 3.65 -14.92 -2.97
C TYR A 154 4.58 -15.53 -1.91
N LEU A 155 4.17 -15.52 -0.64
CA LEU A 155 4.96 -16.08 0.46
C LEU A 155 5.09 -17.60 0.37
N LEU A 156 4.03 -18.31 -0.04
CA LEU A 156 4.08 -19.76 -0.24
C LEU A 156 5.12 -20.18 -1.29
N LYS A 157 5.33 -19.34 -2.30
CA LYS A 157 6.24 -19.61 -3.41
C LYS A 157 7.67 -19.13 -3.16
N ASN A 158 7.85 -18.01 -2.47
CA ASN A 158 9.14 -17.29 -2.45
C ASN A 158 9.75 -17.13 -1.06
N ALA A 159 9.03 -17.38 0.03
CA ALA A 159 9.61 -17.21 1.36
C ALA A 159 10.70 -18.29 1.61
N PRO A 160 11.84 -17.92 2.21
CA PRO A 160 12.85 -18.89 2.64
C PRO A 160 12.21 -19.98 3.51
N SER A 161 12.61 -21.25 3.30
CA SER A 161 12.06 -22.41 4.03
C SER A 161 12.24 -22.33 5.57
N GLU A 162 13.16 -21.49 6.02
CA GLU A 162 13.45 -21.22 7.43
C GLU A 162 12.40 -20.30 8.07
N ILE A 163 11.68 -19.50 7.27
CA ILE A 163 10.64 -18.60 7.74
C ILE A 163 9.31 -19.37 7.83
N LYS A 164 8.89 -19.68 9.05
CA LYS A 164 7.63 -20.39 9.30
C LYS A 164 6.46 -19.46 9.65
N ILE A 165 6.77 -18.28 10.18
CA ILE A 165 5.80 -17.32 10.71
C ILE A 165 6.28 -15.93 10.32
N ILE A 166 5.33 -15.05 9.97
CA ILE A 166 5.60 -13.69 9.49
C ILE A 166 4.65 -12.73 10.20
N TRP A 167 5.17 -11.61 10.69
CA TRP A 167 4.39 -10.51 11.23
C TRP A 167 3.74 -9.69 10.11
N ILE A 168 2.44 -9.46 10.26
CA ILE A 168 1.64 -8.57 9.40
C ILE A 168 0.99 -7.49 10.27
N GLY A 169 0.61 -6.36 9.67
CA GLY A 169 0.04 -5.20 10.35
C GLY A 169 -1.42 -5.40 10.73
N LEU A 170 -1.67 -6.31 11.66
CA LEU A 170 -2.98 -6.68 12.17
C LEU A 170 -2.96 -6.66 13.70
N ASP A 171 -3.97 -6.06 14.30
CA ASP A 171 -4.06 -5.91 15.75
C ASP A 171 -5.45 -6.26 16.29
N ARG A 172 -5.51 -6.73 17.54
CA ARG A 172 -6.76 -7.13 18.18
C ARG A 172 -7.51 -5.89 18.63
N THR A 173 -8.81 -5.82 18.33
CA THR A 173 -9.61 -4.73 18.89
C THR A 173 -9.95 -5.01 20.37
N PRO A 174 -10.24 -3.97 21.18
CA PRO A 174 -10.50 -4.13 22.62
C PRO A 174 -11.68 -5.06 22.95
N ASN A 175 -12.65 -5.19 22.03
CA ASN A 175 -13.82 -6.03 22.23
C ASN A 175 -13.56 -7.51 21.89
N ALA A 176 -12.34 -7.87 21.46
CA ALA A 176 -11.90 -9.22 21.16
C ALA A 176 -12.69 -9.98 20.08
N THR A 177 -13.70 -9.38 19.46
CA THR A 177 -14.54 -10.00 18.42
C THR A 177 -14.07 -9.67 17.01
N THR A 178 -13.21 -8.67 16.86
CA THR A 178 -12.63 -8.26 15.59
C THR A 178 -11.14 -7.99 15.70
N TRP A 179 -10.49 -8.00 14.55
CA TRP A 179 -9.11 -7.58 14.36
C TRP A 179 -9.10 -6.44 13.36
N LYS A 180 -8.16 -5.52 13.50
CA LYS A 180 -8.05 -4.31 12.70
C LYS A 180 -6.71 -4.29 11.98
N TRP A 181 -6.74 -4.03 10.68
CA TRP A 181 -5.51 -3.77 9.92
C TRP A 181 -4.99 -2.37 10.21
N PHE A 182 -3.67 -2.20 10.23
CA PHE A 182 -3.04 -0.88 10.38
C PHE A 182 -3.45 0.09 9.26
N GLY A 183 -3.69 -0.43 8.04
CA GLY A 183 -4.14 0.34 6.88
C GLY A 183 -5.63 0.70 6.90
N GLY A 184 -6.39 0.19 7.87
CA GLY A 184 -7.84 0.34 7.96
C GLY A 184 -8.59 -0.92 7.55
N GLY A 185 -9.87 -1.00 7.93
CA GLY A 185 -10.67 -2.22 7.78
C GLY A 185 -10.55 -3.17 8.97
N THR A 186 -11.50 -4.09 9.06
CA THR A 186 -11.60 -5.05 10.17
C THR A 186 -11.96 -6.43 9.67
N ILE A 187 -11.41 -7.46 10.31
CA ILE A 187 -11.78 -8.85 10.08
C ILE A 187 -12.42 -9.44 11.34
N PRO A 188 -13.48 -10.25 11.22
CA PRO A 188 -14.12 -10.86 12.37
C PRO A 188 -13.28 -12.03 12.92
N ALA A 189 -13.38 -12.29 14.22
CA ALA A 189 -12.72 -13.42 14.89
C ALA A 189 -13.50 -14.75 14.77
N ILE A 190 -14.59 -14.78 14.01
CA ILE A 190 -15.51 -15.94 13.90
C ILE A 190 -15.07 -16.92 12.81
N HIS A 191 -15.42 -18.20 12.99
CA HIS A 191 -15.28 -19.23 11.97
C HIS A 191 -16.62 -19.52 11.26
N PRO A 192 -16.57 -19.95 9.99
CA PRO A 192 -15.38 -20.08 9.13
C PRO A 192 -14.82 -18.70 8.72
N SER A 193 -13.50 -18.59 8.61
CA SER A 193 -12.82 -17.36 8.16
C SER A 193 -11.86 -17.67 7.03
N PRO A 194 -11.82 -16.83 5.98
CA PRO A 194 -10.82 -16.97 4.91
C PRO A 194 -9.43 -16.49 5.34
N TYR A 195 -9.32 -15.78 6.47
CA TYR A 195 -8.07 -15.23 6.99
C TYR A 195 -7.40 -16.14 8.02
N TRP A 196 -8.21 -16.82 8.84
CA TRP A 196 -7.73 -17.53 10.00
C TRP A 196 -7.42 -19.00 9.72
N GLY A 197 -6.40 -19.52 10.40
CA GLY A 197 -6.22 -20.97 10.51
C GLY A 197 -7.36 -21.60 11.30
N GLN A 198 -7.54 -22.92 11.16
CA GLN A 198 -8.61 -23.68 11.82
C GLN A 198 -8.70 -23.45 13.35
N PHE A 199 -7.60 -23.08 13.99
CA PHE A 199 -7.52 -22.85 15.43
C PHE A 199 -7.25 -21.38 15.79
N ASP A 200 -7.29 -20.46 14.82
CA ASP A 200 -7.02 -19.04 15.01
C ASP A 200 -8.30 -18.21 14.82
N PRO A 201 -8.46 -17.06 15.48
CA PRO A 201 -7.55 -16.49 16.45
C PRO A 201 -7.77 -17.15 17.82
N ASN A 202 -6.79 -17.92 18.31
CA ASN A 202 -6.76 -18.49 19.67
C ASN A 202 -6.32 -17.46 20.74
N GLY A 203 -6.15 -16.20 20.32
CA GLY A 203 -5.74 -15.08 21.16
C GLY A 203 -4.25 -14.77 21.03
N GLY A 204 -3.89 -13.74 20.24
CA GLY A 204 -2.58 -13.07 20.35
C GLY A 204 -2.38 -11.95 19.32
N PRO A 205 -1.82 -10.76 19.67
CA PRO A 205 -0.94 -10.54 20.81
C PRO A 205 -1.58 -9.70 21.94
N ALA A 206 -1.35 -10.11 23.18
CA ALA A 206 -1.31 -9.22 24.33
C ALA A 206 0.08 -9.43 24.93
N ASP A 207 0.92 -8.40 24.83
CA ASP A 207 2.31 -8.26 25.31
C ASP A 207 3.35 -9.34 24.91
#